data_AF-A0AAD1DQM0-F1
#
_entry.id   AF-A0AAD1DQM0-F1
#
_cell.length_a   1.000
_cell.length_b   1.000
_cell.length_c   1.000
_cell.angle_alpha   90.00
_cell.angle_beta   90.00
_cell.angle_gamma   90.00
#
_symmetry.space_group_name_H-M   'P 1'
#
loop_
_entity.id
_entity.type
_entity.pdbx_description
1 polymer ?
#
loop_
_entity_poly.entity_id
_entity_poly.type
_entity_poly.pdbx_seq_one_letter_code
_entity_poly.pdbx_strand_id
1 'polypeptide(L)'
;MLRDPTQKKTDGVKSEVILKDGKLTVLVNTEAQKLFMKWKEKYTEENKERIKTVQVSYPVEIKVPVEVPIKLSFFQKLYLWLGKITFLALIGFILYKIPWRSLLKLLGL
;
A
#
# COMPACT_ATOMS: atom_id res chain seq x y z
N MET A 1 8.05 53.14 -15.70
CA MET A 1 9.07 53.05 -14.63
C MET A 1 8.83 51.75 -13.88
N LEU A 2 9.78 50.81 -13.94
CA LEU A 2 9.72 49.55 -13.18
C LEU A 2 9.98 49.89 -11.71
N ARG A 3 9.08 49.46 -10.82
CA ARG A 3 9.15 49.74 -9.39
C ARG A 3 10.16 48.78 -8.77
N ASP A 4 11.24 49.29 -8.19
CA ASP A 4 12.24 48.46 -7.52
C ASP A 4 11.61 47.69 -6.36
N PRO A 5 11.90 46.39 -6.22
CA PRO A 5 11.37 45.59 -5.12
C PRO A 5 11.97 46.05 -3.79
N THR A 6 11.09 46.27 -2.81
CA THR A 6 11.47 46.60 -1.44
C THR A 6 12.33 45.50 -0.83
N GLN A 7 13.61 45.80 -0.56
CA GLN A 7 14.54 44.90 0.11
C GLN A 7 14.13 44.74 1.58
N LYS A 8 13.73 43.53 1.99
CA LYS A 8 13.56 43.21 3.41
C LYS A 8 14.96 43.00 4.01
N LYS A 9 15.35 43.87 4.97
CA LYS A 9 16.57 43.67 5.76
C LYS A 9 16.50 42.30 6.43
N THR A 10 17.37 41.40 6.00
CA THR A 10 17.56 40.08 6.60
C THR A 10 18.95 40.06 7.21
N ASP A 11 19.14 40.86 8.26
CA ASP A 11 20.41 40.89 9.00
C ASP A 11 20.64 39.51 9.64
N GLY A 12 21.70 38.82 9.21
CA GLY A 12 22.15 37.55 9.79
C GLY A 12 22.08 36.32 8.87
N VAL A 13 21.49 36.41 7.68
CA VAL A 13 21.44 35.28 6.73
C VAL A 13 22.47 35.47 5.64
N LYS A 14 23.51 34.62 5.61
CA LYS A 14 24.46 34.53 4.49
C LYS A 14 23.76 33.89 3.29
N SER A 15 23.05 34.70 2.51
CA SER A 15 22.45 34.29 1.25
C SER A 15 23.30 34.80 0.09
N GLU A 16 23.79 33.89 -0.75
CA GLU A 16 24.49 34.23 -1.98
C GLU A 16 23.46 34.32 -3.11
N VAL A 17 23.38 35.48 -3.75
CA VAL A 17 22.41 35.74 -4.82
C VAL A 17 23.14 35.71 -6.15
N ILE A 18 22.84 34.72 -6.99
CA ILE A 18 23.47 34.51 -8.30
C ILE A 18 22.41 34.75 -9.38
N LEU A 19 22.68 35.68 -10.29
CA LEU A 19 21.87 35.92 -11.48
C LEU A 19 22.50 35.18 -12.67
N LYS A 20 21.84 34.12 -13.17
CA LYS A 20 22.23 33.40 -14.39
C LYS A 20 21.01 33.26 -15.30
N ASP A 21 21.17 33.56 -16.58
CA ASP A 21 20.15 33.38 -17.64
C ASP A 21 18.78 34.02 -17.32
N GLY A 22 18.80 35.24 -16.77
CA GLY A 22 17.59 35.97 -16.39
C GLY A 22 16.83 35.39 -15.19
N LYS A 23 17.38 34.35 -14.54
CA LYS A 23 16.80 33.74 -13.33
C LYS A 23 17.65 34.10 -12.11
N LEU A 24 16.99 34.65 -11.10
CA LEU A 24 17.59 34.99 -9.82
C LEU A 24 17.59 33.75 -8.92
N THR A 25 18.76 33.19 -8.64
CA THR A 25 18.93 32.03 -7.76
C THR A 25 19.47 32.50 -6.42
N VAL A 26 18.70 32.31 -5.35
CA VAL A 26 19.10 32.68 -3.99
C VAL A 26 19.54 31.42 -3.25
N LEU A 27 20.84 31.29 -2.99
CA LEU A 27 21.42 30.23 -2.19
C LEU A 27 21.46 30.69 -0.73
N VAL A 28 20.45 30.29 0.04
CA VAL A 28 20.35 30.61 1.46
C VAL A 28 21.10 29.55 2.28
N ASN A 29 22.30 29.87 2.75
CA ASN A 29 23.13 28.94 3.53
C ASN A 29 22.89 29.18 5.03
N THR A 30 21.72 28.78 5.53
CA THR A 30 21.31 29.01 6.93
C THR A 30 21.94 27.99 7.88
N GLU A 31 22.24 28.42 9.10
CA GLU A 31 22.70 27.53 10.17
C GLU A 31 21.71 26.40 10.43
N ALA A 32 20.41 26.67 10.28
CA ALA A 32 19.35 25.67 10.37
C ALA A 32 19.47 24.58 9.28
N GLN A 33 19.83 24.91 8.04
CA GLN A 33 20.09 23.90 7.01
C GLN A 33 21.33 23.06 7.34
N LYS A 34 22.38 23.68 7.89
CA LYS A 34 23.56 22.94 8.36
C LYS A 34 23.23 21.99 9.50
N LEU A 35 22.41 22.44 10.46
CA LEU A 35 21.92 21.59 11.55
C LEU A 35 21.02 20.46 11.04
N PHE A 36 20.17 20.73 10.06
CA PHE A 36 19.33 19.72 9.43
C PHE A 36 20.15 18.67 8.66
N MET A 37 21.18 19.10 7.91
CA MET A 37 22.07 18.17 7.21
C MET A 37 22.85 17.29 8.20
N LYS A 38 23.40 17.87 9.27
CA LYS A 38 24.06 17.11 10.34
C LYS A 38 23.10 16.13 11.03
N TRP A 39 21.88 16.56 11.33
CA TRP A 39 20.86 15.67 11.89
C TRP A 39 20.51 14.53 10.94
N LYS A 40 20.35 14.82 9.64
CA LYS A 40 20.03 13.83 8.61
C LYS A 40 21.16 12.80 8.46
N GLU A 41 22.41 13.24 8.45
CA GLU A 41 23.58 12.36 8.43
C GLU A 41 23.61 11.45 9.66
N LYS A 42 23.47 12.02 10.85
CA LYS A 42 23.43 11.27 12.12
C LYS A 42 22.27 10.26 12.16
N TYR A 43 21.07 10.69 11.78
CA TYR A 43 19.91 9.80 11.68
C TYR A 43 20.14 8.68 10.67
N THR A 44 20.75 8.98 9.52
CA THR A 44 21.07 7.98 8.51
C THR A 44 22.13 7.01 9.03
N GLU A 45 23.13 7.47 9.77
CA GLU A 45 24.19 6.64 10.35
C GLU A 45 23.65 5.72 11.47
N GLU A 46 22.87 6.26 12.40
CA GLU A 46 22.20 5.48 13.46
C GLU A 46 21.20 4.46 12.89
N ASN A 47 20.51 4.80 11.80
CA ASN A 47 19.58 3.88 11.15
C ASN A 47 20.25 2.98 10.12
N LYS A 48 21.46 3.28 9.62
CA LYS A 48 22.23 2.40 8.73
C LYS A 48 22.60 1.09 9.42
N GLU A 49 22.87 1.12 10.72
CA GLU A 49 23.09 -0.12 11.50
C GLU A 49 21.83 -0.97 11.66
N ARG A 50 20.64 -0.34 11.64
CA ARG A 50 19.34 -1.05 11.60
C ARG A 50 18.97 -1.50 10.20
N ILE A 51 19.35 -0.74 9.18
CA ILE A 51 19.25 -1.09 7.77
C ILE A 51 20.47 -1.95 7.43
N LYS A 52 20.58 -3.11 8.08
CA LYS A 52 21.39 -4.17 7.52
C LYS A 52 20.76 -4.50 6.18
N THR A 53 21.41 -4.10 5.09
CA THR A 53 21.27 -4.82 3.82
C THR A 53 21.73 -6.22 4.13
N VAL A 54 20.77 -7.08 4.48
CA VAL A 54 21.05 -8.48 4.65
C VAL A 54 21.48 -8.94 3.26
N GLN A 55 22.79 -9.14 3.06
CA GLN A 55 23.26 -9.98 1.97
C GLN A 55 22.93 -11.40 2.38
N VAL A 56 21.65 -11.71 2.29
CA VAL A 56 21.15 -13.07 2.35
C VAL A 56 21.63 -13.73 1.05
N SER A 57 22.30 -14.87 1.16
CA SER A 57 22.52 -15.80 0.04
C SER A 57 21.18 -16.41 -0.46
N TYR A 58 20.06 -15.81 -0.09
CA TYR A 58 18.70 -16.33 -0.09
C TYR A 58 17.76 -15.21 -0.57
N PRO A 59 16.66 -15.57 -1.24
CA PRO A 59 15.95 -14.71 -2.19
C PRO A 59 15.36 -13.44 -1.56
N VAL A 60 15.51 -12.33 -2.29
CA VAL A 60 14.89 -11.04 -2.04
C VAL A 60 13.39 -11.20 -1.86
N GLU A 61 12.89 -10.99 -0.65
CA GLU A 61 11.45 -10.96 -0.37
C GLU A 61 10.85 -9.67 -0.93
N ILE A 62 10.60 -9.68 -2.24
CA ILE A 62 9.58 -8.85 -2.86
C ILE A 62 8.31 -9.14 -2.05
N LYS A 63 7.75 -8.12 -1.40
CA LYS A 63 6.43 -8.22 -0.76
C LYS A 63 5.36 -8.31 -1.85
N VAL A 64 5.38 -9.40 -2.60
CA VAL A 64 4.22 -9.89 -3.33
C VAL A 64 3.16 -10.09 -2.23
N PRO A 65 1.95 -9.55 -2.38
CA PRO A 65 0.86 -9.92 -1.49
C PRO A 65 0.63 -11.42 -1.71
N VAL A 66 1.30 -12.25 -0.93
CA VAL A 66 1.07 -13.68 -0.93
C VAL A 66 -0.30 -13.84 -0.32
N GLU A 67 -1.27 -14.20 -1.15
CA GLU A 67 -2.60 -14.62 -0.72
C GLU A 67 -2.41 -15.86 0.15
N VAL A 68 -2.25 -15.64 1.46
CA VAL A 68 -2.12 -16.73 2.41
C VAL A 68 -3.45 -17.47 2.38
N PRO A 69 -3.50 -18.75 1.95
CA PRO A 69 -4.75 -19.48 1.94
C PRO A 69 -5.22 -19.57 3.39
N ILE A 70 -6.34 -18.92 3.68
CA ILE A 70 -6.93 -18.88 5.02
C ILE A 70 -7.15 -20.34 5.44
N LYS A 71 -6.36 -20.80 6.41
CA LYS A 71 -6.54 -22.13 6.99
C LYS A 71 -7.87 -22.11 7.73
N LEU A 72 -8.88 -22.72 7.11
CA LEU A 72 -10.21 -22.86 7.70
C LEU A 72 -10.08 -23.58 9.05
N SER A 73 -10.58 -22.94 10.10
CA SER A 73 -10.66 -23.55 11.43
C SER A 73 -11.51 -24.83 11.36
N PHE A 74 -11.26 -25.78 12.26
CA PHE A 74 -11.97 -27.06 12.31
C PHE A 74 -13.50 -26.88 12.28
N PHE A 75 -14.02 -25.92 13.05
CA PHE A 75 -15.45 -25.61 13.07
C PHE A 75 -15.95 -25.02 11.76
N GLN A 76 -15.17 -24.16 11.10
CA GLN A 76 -15.54 -23.63 9.78
C GLN A 76 -15.63 -24.74 8.74
N LYS A 77 -14.70 -25.71 8.79
CA LYS A 77 -14.75 -26.89 7.93
C LYS A 77 -15.98 -27.76 8.22
N LEU A 78 -16.34 -27.93 9.49
CA LEU A 78 -17.53 -28.67 9.91
C LEU A 78 -18.83 -28.00 9.41
N TYR A 79 -18.95 -26.68 9.57
CA TYR A 79 -20.11 -25.91 9.09
C TYR A 79 -20.24 -25.97 7.57
N LEU A 80 -19.14 -25.84 6.82
CA LEU A 80 -19.16 -25.97 5.36
C LEU A 80 -19.58 -27.37 4.90
N TRP A 81 -19.17 -28.41 5.65
CA TRP A 81 -19.56 -29.79 5.36
C TRP A 81 -21.05 -30.02 5.64
N LEU A 82 -21.55 -29.56 6.78
CA LEU A 82 -22.97 -29.63 7.14
C LEU A 82 -23.83 -28.85 6.14
N GLY A 83 -23.39 -27.64 5.76
CA GLY A 83 -24.08 -26.79 4.79
C GLY A 83 -24.19 -27.43 3.41
N LYS A 84 -23.14 -28.15 2.96
CA LYS A 84 -23.19 -28.90 1.70
C LYS A 84 -24.25 -30.01 1.74
N ILE A 85 -24.33 -30.74 2.83
CA ILE A 85 -25.28 -31.86 2.99
C ILE A 85 -26.71 -31.33 3.03
N THR A 86 -26.96 -30.28 3.80
CA THR A 86 -28.30 -29.68 3.89
C THR A 86 -28.74 -29.09 2.56
N PHE A 87 -27.82 -28.46 1.81
CA PHE A 87 -28.11 -27.92 0.48
C PHE A 87 -28.46 -29.02 -0.53
N LEU A 88 -27.69 -30.12 -0.57
CA LEU A 88 -27.99 -31.29 -1.40
C LEU A 88 -29.32 -31.94 -1.03
N ALA A 89 -29.61 -32.09 0.27
CA ALA A 89 -30.87 -32.62 0.74
C ALA A 89 -32.05 -31.72 0.33
N LEU A 90 -31.89 -30.40 0.41
CA LEU A 90 -32.91 -29.44 -0.01
C LEU A 90 -33.20 -29.53 -1.51
N ILE A 91 -32.16 -29.61 -2.34
CA ILE A 91 -32.29 -29.81 -3.79
C ILE A 91 -33.01 -31.11 -4.09
N GLY A 92 -32.60 -32.21 -3.45
CA GLY A 92 -33.27 -33.51 -3.59
C GLY A 92 -34.74 -33.45 -3.19
N PHE A 93 -35.06 -32.76 -2.09
CA PHE A 93 -36.43 -32.58 -1.64
C PHE A 93 -37.29 -31.77 -2.63
N ILE A 94 -36.73 -30.69 -3.17
CA ILE A 94 -37.41 -29.86 -4.19
C ILE A 94 -37.66 -30.67 -5.46
N LEU A 95 -36.65 -31.37 -5.96
CA LEU A 95 -36.78 -32.26 -7.12
C LEU A 95 -37.82 -33.35 -6.86
N TYR A 96 -37.83 -33.96 -5.68
CA TYR A 96 -38.84 -34.98 -5.35
C TYR A 96 -40.27 -34.42 -5.31
N LYS A 97 -40.44 -33.20 -4.79
CA LYS A 97 -41.75 -32.54 -4.69
C LYS A 97 -42.30 -32.07 -6.03
N ILE A 98 -41.45 -31.87 -7.04
CA ILE A 98 -41.91 -31.47 -8.38
C ILE A 98 -42.69 -32.63 -9.02
N PRO A 99 -43.93 -32.40 -9.49
CA PRO A 99 -44.73 -33.43 -10.16
C PRO A 99 -44.24 -33.63 -11.60
N TRP A 100 -43.13 -34.38 -11.76
CA TRP A 100 -42.48 -34.64 -13.06
C TRP A 100 -43.42 -35.18 -14.12
N ARG A 101 -44.40 -36.01 -13.72
CA ARG A 101 -45.42 -36.56 -14.65
C ARG A 101 -46.29 -35.48 -15.30
N SER A 102 -46.54 -34.37 -14.61
CA SER A 102 -47.33 -33.25 -15.15
C SER A 102 -46.47 -32.40 -16.10
N LEU A 103 -45.20 -32.17 -15.74
CA LEU A 103 -44.26 -31.42 -16.56
C LEU A 103 -43.87 -32.16 -17.84
N LEU A 104 -43.62 -33.47 -17.78
CA LEU A 104 -43.29 -34.29 -18.96
C LEU A 104 -44.45 -34.33 -19.96
N LYS A 105 -45.68 -34.43 -19.45
CA LYS A 105 -46.90 -34.31 -20.28
C LYS A 105 -47.03 -32.94 -20.95
N LEU A 106 -46.69 -31.85 -20.27
CA LEU A 106 -46.69 -30.50 -20.86
C LEU A 106 -45.59 -30.33 -21.92
N LEU A 107 -44.47 -31.04 -21.79
CA LEU A 107 -43.38 -31.02 -22.76
C LEU A 107 -43.59 -31.94 -23.97
N GLY A 108 -44.69 -32.72 -24.00
CA GLY A 108 -45.03 -33.61 -25.10
C GLY A 108 -44.24 -34.92 -25.15
N LEU A 109 -43.71 -35.37 -24.00
CA LEU A 109 -42.93 -36.62 -23.83
C LEU A 109 -43.73 -37.70 -23.09
#